data_AF-A0A967JW93-F1
#
_entry.id   AF-A0A967JW93-F1
#
_cell.length_a   1.000
_cell.length_b   1.000
_cell.length_c   1.000
_cell.angle_alpha   90.00
_cell.angle_beta   90.00
_cell.angle_gamma   90.00
#
_symmetry.space_group_name_H-M   'P 1'
#
loop_
_entity.id
_entity.type
_entity.pdbx_description
1 polymer ?
#
loop_
_entity_poly.entity_id
_entity_poly.type
_entity_poly.pdbx_seq_one_letter_code
_entity_poly.pdbx_strand_id
1 'polypeptide(L)'
;NEAIDWVDVSRLTGDEAAPGLCTAAAMARFHVRLPDGRLVSGGRAFAELWARLPRLANAGRVLRLGPFPALLDFGYDLFLRVRPWLQRRLPQAARNYPEWLEMDLRSDHAGETGAVAIYTGILAFARGASLRDFASRHRETERMHLALIDERLPETKRSRLLPLWRAAGFTTGALPALFGERAVFRTIDAVETFVDRHYAAQIGRLHGRAEWQDLRTLLERCRADELSHRDEARGALNGPPGLVARLWGRLVGLGSRAGVAVARRI
;
A
#
# COMPACT_ATOMS: atom_id res chain seq x y z
N ASN A 1 -28.01 13.31 -26.44
CA ASN A 1 -26.85 12.39 -26.47
C ASN A 1 -27.22 11.07 -25.79
N GLU A 2 -28.42 10.54 -26.09
CA GLU A 2 -29.22 9.61 -25.26
C GLU A 2 -29.09 8.12 -25.63
N ALA A 3 -28.09 7.73 -26.44
CA ALA A 3 -28.04 6.38 -27.01
C ALA A 3 -27.29 5.33 -26.17
N ILE A 4 -26.63 5.73 -25.08
CA ILE A 4 -25.77 4.86 -24.27
C ILE A 4 -26.01 5.16 -22.79
N ASP A 5 -26.39 4.12 -22.05
CA ASP A 5 -26.45 4.13 -20.60
C ASP A 5 -25.12 3.62 -20.01
N TRP A 6 -24.53 4.37 -19.07
CA TRP A 6 -23.23 4.09 -18.50
C TRP A 6 -23.38 3.61 -17.06
N VAL A 7 -22.88 2.40 -16.79
CA VAL A 7 -22.91 1.81 -15.45
C VAL A 7 -21.50 1.75 -14.87
N ASP A 8 -21.28 2.44 -13.76
CA ASP A 8 -20.04 2.38 -12.99
C ASP A 8 -20.08 1.19 -12.01
N VAL A 9 -19.49 0.07 -12.42
CA VAL A 9 -19.45 -1.19 -11.66
C VAL A 9 -18.73 -1.04 -10.32
N SER A 10 -17.82 -0.07 -10.17
CA SER A 10 -17.06 0.12 -8.92
C SER A 10 -17.91 0.59 -7.74
N ARG A 11 -19.13 1.08 -8.01
CA ARG A 11 -20.07 1.60 -7.01
C ARG A 11 -21.13 0.58 -6.60
N LEU A 12 -21.17 -0.58 -7.24
CA LEU A 12 -22.16 -1.61 -6.97
C LEU A 12 -21.75 -2.44 -5.76
N THR A 13 -22.65 -2.58 -4.79
CA THR A 13 -22.48 -3.44 -3.61
C THR A 13 -23.29 -4.71 -3.82
N GLY A 14 -22.73 -5.69 -4.54
CA GLY A 14 -23.38 -6.97 -4.82
C GLY A 14 -22.53 -7.86 -5.74
N ASP A 15 -22.85 -9.16 -5.77
CA ASP A 15 -22.12 -10.15 -6.59
C ASP A 15 -22.49 -10.10 -8.08
N GLU A 16 -23.59 -9.41 -8.42
CA GLU A 16 -24.10 -9.26 -9.77
C GLU A 16 -24.10 -7.78 -10.20
N ALA A 17 -23.42 -7.49 -11.32
CA ALA A 17 -23.33 -6.14 -11.87
C ALA A 17 -24.47 -5.84 -12.84
N ALA A 18 -25.01 -6.86 -13.51
CA ALA A 18 -26.19 -6.82 -14.36
C ALA A 18 -26.71 -8.25 -14.58
N PRO A 19 -27.96 -8.47 -15.01
CA PRO A 19 -28.51 -9.80 -15.23
C PRO A 19 -27.59 -10.71 -16.07
N GLY A 20 -27.08 -11.78 -15.48
CA GLY A 20 -26.16 -12.73 -16.12
C GLY A 20 -24.70 -12.25 -16.23
N LEU A 21 -24.31 -11.23 -15.47
CA LEU A 21 -22.94 -10.71 -15.41
C LEU A 21 -22.55 -10.46 -13.94
N CYS A 22 -21.67 -11.32 -13.40
CA CYS A 22 -21.15 -11.11 -12.05
C CYS A 22 -20.18 -9.92 -11.99
N THR A 23 -20.09 -9.29 -10.82
CA THR A 23 -19.25 -8.11 -10.58
C THR A 23 -17.78 -8.38 -10.88
N ALA A 24 -17.27 -9.57 -10.51
CA ALA A 24 -15.90 -9.96 -10.81
C ALA A 24 -15.61 -10.00 -12.34
N ALA A 25 -16.53 -10.55 -13.13
CA ALA A 25 -16.39 -10.57 -14.59
C ALA A 25 -16.48 -9.16 -15.19
N ALA A 26 -17.41 -8.34 -14.70
CA ALA A 26 -17.59 -6.96 -15.11
C ALA A 26 -16.36 -6.08 -14.81
N MET A 27 -15.67 -6.32 -13.69
CA MET A 27 -14.41 -5.63 -13.35
C MET A 27 -13.22 -6.14 -14.18
N ALA A 28 -13.24 -7.40 -14.61
CA ALA A 28 -12.14 -8.02 -15.35
C ALA A 28 -12.05 -7.55 -16.81
N ARG A 29 -13.19 -7.38 -17.49
CA ARG A 29 -13.26 -7.02 -18.92
C ARG A 29 -14.33 -5.96 -19.19
N PHE A 30 -14.17 -5.22 -20.28
CA PHE A 30 -15.22 -4.31 -20.77
C PHE A 30 -16.40 -5.09 -21.36
N HIS A 31 -17.62 -4.62 -21.08
CA HIS A 31 -18.87 -5.24 -21.50
C HIS A 31 -19.85 -4.20 -22.03
N VAL A 32 -20.64 -4.58 -23.04
CA VAL A 32 -21.76 -3.79 -23.58
C VAL A 32 -22.99 -4.69 -23.65
N ARG A 33 -24.12 -4.21 -23.15
CA ARG A 33 -25.42 -4.85 -23.35
C ARG A 33 -26.13 -4.20 -24.54
N LEU A 34 -26.57 -5.03 -25.47
CA LEU A 34 -27.31 -4.61 -26.65
C LEU A 34 -28.81 -4.45 -26.33
N PRO A 35 -29.58 -3.74 -27.18
CA PRO A 35 -31.02 -3.56 -26.98
C PRO A 35 -31.83 -4.88 -26.98
N ASP A 36 -31.31 -5.93 -27.62
CA ASP A 36 -31.88 -7.28 -27.62
C ASP A 36 -31.54 -8.10 -26.35
N GLY A 37 -30.88 -7.47 -25.38
CA GLY A 37 -30.47 -8.08 -24.11
C GLY A 37 -29.15 -8.85 -24.16
N ARG A 38 -28.56 -9.08 -25.35
CA ARG A 38 -27.29 -9.80 -25.48
C ARG A 38 -26.14 -9.03 -24.83
N LEU A 39 -25.31 -9.76 -24.11
CA LEU A 39 -24.08 -9.25 -23.53
C LEU A 39 -22.90 -9.52 -24.47
N VAL A 40 -22.13 -8.49 -24.80
CA VAL A 40 -20.91 -8.57 -25.60
C VAL A 40 -19.74 -8.13 -24.73
N SER A 41 -18.62 -8.85 -24.79
CA SER A 41 -17.43 -8.57 -23.96
C SER A 41 -16.17 -8.33 -24.81
N GLY A 42 -15.15 -7.77 -24.17
CA GLY A 42 -13.80 -7.66 -24.74
C GLY A 42 -13.68 -6.67 -25.88
N GLY A 43 -12.81 -6.97 -26.85
CA GLY A 43 -12.56 -6.10 -28.01
C GLY A 43 -13.81 -5.87 -28.86
N ARG A 44 -14.71 -6.86 -28.91
CA ARG A 44 -15.99 -6.79 -29.64
C ARG A 44 -16.95 -5.77 -29.04
N ALA A 45 -16.93 -5.62 -27.71
CA ALA A 45 -17.77 -4.64 -27.02
C ALA A 45 -17.39 -3.20 -27.40
N PHE A 46 -16.10 -2.92 -27.67
CA PHE A 46 -15.67 -1.62 -28.18
C PHE A 46 -16.21 -1.31 -29.57
N ALA A 47 -16.26 -2.30 -30.47
CA ALA A 47 -16.86 -2.11 -31.80
C ALA A 47 -18.35 -1.75 -31.71
N GLU A 48 -19.10 -2.39 -30.78
CA GLU A 48 -20.50 -2.08 -30.51
C GLU A 48 -20.69 -0.68 -29.90
N LEU A 49 -19.79 -0.26 -29.00
CA LEU A 49 -19.79 1.09 -28.43
C LEU A 49 -19.51 2.15 -29.51
N TRP A 50 -18.41 2.00 -30.26
CA TRP A 50 -17.98 2.97 -31.25
C TRP A 50 -18.99 3.13 -32.39
N ALA A 51 -19.73 2.07 -32.74
CA ALA A 51 -20.80 2.15 -33.73
C ALA A 51 -21.95 3.08 -33.33
N ARG A 52 -22.09 3.40 -32.02
CA ARG A 52 -23.13 4.27 -31.45
C ARG A 52 -22.64 5.68 -31.10
N LEU A 53 -21.34 5.94 -31.20
CA LEU A 53 -20.78 7.27 -30.93
C LEU A 53 -20.77 8.14 -32.19
N PRO A 54 -21.26 9.39 -32.15
CA PRO A 54 -21.45 10.23 -33.35
C PRO A 54 -20.20 10.37 -34.23
N ARG A 55 -19.01 10.49 -33.63
CA ARG A 55 -17.75 10.67 -34.35
C ARG A 55 -17.12 9.36 -34.85
N LEU A 56 -17.47 8.22 -34.23
CA LEU A 56 -16.84 6.93 -34.49
C LEU A 56 -17.79 5.92 -35.16
N ALA A 57 -19.04 6.29 -35.38
CA ALA A 57 -20.11 5.38 -35.83
C ALA A 57 -19.75 4.60 -37.09
N ASN A 58 -19.10 5.24 -38.07
CA ASN A 58 -18.69 4.59 -39.32
C ASN A 58 -17.59 3.56 -39.08
N ALA A 59 -16.55 3.94 -38.33
CA ALA A 59 -15.45 3.04 -37.99
C ALA A 59 -15.94 1.86 -37.13
N GLY A 60 -16.77 2.13 -36.12
CA GLY A 60 -17.37 1.08 -35.30
C GLY A 60 -18.23 0.11 -36.11
N ARG A 61 -19.01 0.60 -37.08
CA ARG A 61 -19.77 -0.27 -38.01
C ARG A 61 -18.87 -1.18 -38.84
N VAL A 62 -17.75 -0.68 -39.36
CA VAL A 62 -16.76 -1.49 -40.10
C VAL A 62 -16.11 -2.52 -39.19
N LEU A 63 -15.74 -2.15 -37.97
CA LEU A 63 -15.10 -3.03 -36.99
C LEU A 63 -16.00 -4.18 -36.49
N ARG A 64 -17.30 -4.14 -36.79
CA ARG A 64 -18.25 -5.25 -36.51
C ARG A 64 -18.22 -6.33 -37.61
N LEU A 65 -17.68 -6.03 -38.77
CA LEU A 65 -17.58 -6.97 -39.89
C LEU A 65 -16.39 -7.91 -39.70
N GLY A 66 -16.52 -9.18 -40.08
CA GLY A 66 -15.38 -10.10 -40.07
C GLY A 66 -14.25 -9.60 -40.98
N PRO A 67 -12.96 -9.70 -40.60
CA PRO A 67 -12.37 -10.40 -39.44
C PRO A 67 -12.12 -9.52 -38.20
N PHE A 68 -12.52 -8.24 -38.23
CA PHE A 68 -12.09 -7.24 -37.23
C PHE A 68 -12.47 -7.54 -35.77
N PRO A 69 -13.65 -8.10 -35.44
CA PRO A 69 -14.00 -8.44 -34.06
C PRO A 69 -13.00 -9.41 -33.40
N ALA A 70 -12.46 -10.37 -34.16
CA ALA A 70 -11.48 -11.31 -33.64
C ALA A 70 -10.11 -10.63 -33.41
N LEU A 71 -9.70 -9.76 -34.32
CA LEU A 71 -8.46 -8.99 -34.19
C LEU A 71 -8.50 -8.04 -32.99
N LEU A 72 -9.63 -7.35 -32.79
CA LEU A 72 -9.83 -6.47 -31.64
C LEU A 72 -9.78 -7.23 -30.31
N ASP A 73 -10.41 -8.40 -30.25
CA ASP A 73 -10.44 -9.20 -29.03
C ASP A 73 -9.04 -9.75 -28.70
N PHE A 74 -8.30 -10.22 -29.71
CA PHE A 74 -6.90 -10.60 -29.56
C PHE A 74 -6.03 -9.44 -29.05
N GLY A 75 -6.15 -8.26 -29.66
CA GLY A 75 -5.42 -7.07 -29.24
C GLY A 75 -5.76 -6.64 -27.81
N TYR A 76 -7.05 -6.70 -27.45
CA TYR A 76 -7.52 -6.39 -26.10
C TYR A 76 -7.01 -7.39 -25.06
N ASP A 77 -7.00 -8.69 -25.37
CA ASP A 77 -6.45 -9.72 -24.49
C ASP A 77 -4.95 -9.55 -24.27
N LEU A 78 -4.20 -9.19 -25.32
CA LEU A 78 -2.79 -8.85 -25.19
C LEU A 78 -2.60 -7.62 -24.30
N PHE A 79 -3.41 -6.57 -24.48
CA PHE A 79 -3.41 -5.39 -23.62
C PHE A 79 -3.68 -5.75 -22.16
N LEU A 80 -4.67 -6.62 -21.87
CA LEU A 80 -4.98 -7.04 -20.50
C LEU A 80 -3.83 -7.79 -19.83
N ARG A 81 -3.01 -8.54 -20.59
CA ARG A 81 -1.79 -9.18 -20.07
C ARG A 81 -0.69 -8.17 -19.74
N VAL A 82 -0.59 -7.11 -20.54
CA VAL A 82 0.41 -6.04 -20.37
C VAL A 82 -0.04 -4.98 -19.34
N ARG A 83 -1.35 -4.84 -19.10
CA ARG A 83 -1.97 -3.83 -18.23
C ARG A 83 -1.34 -3.74 -16.84
N PRO A 84 -1.09 -4.84 -16.08
CA PRO A 84 -0.48 -4.74 -14.75
C PRO A 84 0.92 -4.12 -14.78
N TRP A 85 1.68 -4.38 -15.84
CA TRP A 85 3.00 -3.76 -16.04
C TRP A 85 2.88 -2.27 -16.36
N LEU A 86 1.94 -1.89 -17.24
CA LEU A 86 1.68 -0.48 -17.54
C LEU A 86 1.20 0.30 -16.32
N GLN A 87 0.31 -0.28 -15.50
CA GLN A 87 -0.20 0.35 -14.28
C GLN A 87 0.90 0.63 -13.26
N ARG A 88 1.94 -0.21 -13.17
CA ARG A 88 3.12 0.04 -12.34
C ARG A 88 4.02 1.18 -12.87
N ARG A 89 3.91 1.52 -14.15
CA ARG A 89 4.74 2.54 -14.83
C ARG A 89 4.02 3.86 -15.02
N LEU A 90 2.68 3.85 -15.06
CA LEU A 90 1.89 5.07 -15.08
C LEU A 90 2.02 5.75 -13.72
N PRO A 91 2.27 7.07 -13.67
CA PRO A 91 2.12 7.83 -12.44
C PRO A 91 0.71 7.58 -11.92
N GLN A 92 0.60 6.93 -10.77
CA GLN A 92 -0.68 6.81 -10.08
C GLN A 92 -1.19 8.23 -9.91
N ALA A 93 -2.45 8.49 -10.31
CA ALA A 93 -3.03 9.83 -10.20
C ALA A 93 -2.82 10.31 -8.76
N ALA A 94 -1.84 11.20 -8.57
CA ALA A 94 -1.40 11.58 -7.24
C ALA A 94 -2.63 12.16 -6.56
N ARG A 95 -3.11 11.49 -5.50
CA ARG A 95 -4.12 12.11 -4.66
C ARG A 95 -3.49 13.38 -4.14
N ASN A 96 -4.10 14.52 -4.44
CA ASN A 96 -3.69 15.80 -3.91
C ASN A 96 -4.04 15.82 -2.43
N TYR A 97 -3.16 15.25 -1.62
CA TYR A 97 -3.26 15.31 -0.18
C TYR A 97 -3.02 16.75 0.28
N PRO A 98 -3.75 17.24 1.30
CA PRO A 98 -3.38 18.47 1.95
C PRO A 98 -1.96 18.36 2.52
N GLU A 99 -1.24 19.47 2.60
CA GLU A 99 0.19 19.51 2.96
C GLU A 99 0.49 18.73 4.24
N TRP A 100 -0.34 18.87 5.27
CA TRP A 100 -0.17 18.16 6.54
C TRP A 100 -0.21 16.63 6.41
N LEU A 101 -1.05 16.11 5.49
CA LEU A 101 -1.20 14.68 5.28
C LEU A 101 -0.08 14.14 4.40
N GLU A 102 0.38 14.92 3.43
CA GLU A 102 1.58 14.60 2.67
C GLU A 102 2.82 14.55 3.58
N MET A 103 2.94 15.49 4.53
CA MET A 103 4.01 15.48 5.54
C MET A 103 3.94 14.23 6.42
N ASP A 104 2.74 13.82 6.86
CA ASP A 104 2.58 12.60 7.62
C ASP A 104 2.98 11.36 6.81
N LEU A 105 2.43 11.19 5.61
CA LEU A 105 2.77 10.07 4.73
C LEU A 105 4.27 10.01 4.39
N ARG A 106 4.93 11.17 4.27
CA ARG A 106 6.39 11.24 4.10
C ARG A 106 7.12 10.70 5.33
N SER A 107 6.65 11.04 6.52
CA SER A 107 7.21 10.50 7.76
C SER A 107 6.93 9.01 7.94
N ASP A 108 5.76 8.53 7.51
CA ASP A 108 5.41 7.11 7.54
C ASP A 108 6.32 6.34 6.59
N HIS A 109 6.44 6.77 5.33
CA HIS A 109 7.37 6.16 4.37
C HIS A 109 8.81 6.11 4.90
N ALA A 110 9.30 7.20 5.51
CA ALA A 110 10.62 7.23 6.12
C ALA A 110 10.73 6.27 7.32
N GLY A 111 9.67 6.16 8.12
CA GLY A 111 9.53 5.21 9.23
C GLY A 111 9.62 3.77 8.76
N GLU A 112 8.77 3.36 7.81
CA GLU A 112 8.76 2.00 7.23
C GLU A 112 10.11 1.65 6.57
N THR A 113 10.73 2.61 5.88
CA THR A 113 12.09 2.44 5.35
C THR A 113 13.10 2.15 6.47
N GLY A 114 12.98 2.84 7.60
CA GLY A 114 13.78 2.62 8.79
C GLY A 114 13.48 1.27 9.46
N ALA A 115 12.21 0.87 9.56
CA ALA A 115 11.76 -0.38 10.15
C ALA A 115 12.30 -1.61 9.39
N VAL A 116 12.19 -1.61 8.06
CA VAL A 116 12.82 -2.63 7.20
C VAL A 116 14.34 -2.73 7.47
N ALA A 117 14.99 -1.58 7.67
CA ALA A 117 16.41 -1.54 7.98
C ALA A 117 16.73 -2.04 9.40
N ILE A 118 15.89 -1.76 10.40
CA ILE A 118 16.02 -2.31 11.77
C ILE A 118 16.07 -3.83 11.71
N TYR A 119 15.10 -4.48 11.08
CA TYR A 119 15.10 -5.94 11.01
C TYR A 119 16.23 -6.50 10.15
N THR A 120 16.66 -5.78 9.11
CA THR A 120 17.87 -6.13 8.36
C THR A 120 19.12 -6.08 9.25
N GLY A 121 19.24 -5.06 10.11
CA GLY A 121 20.32 -4.94 11.08
C GLY A 121 20.30 -6.06 12.13
N ILE A 122 19.11 -6.42 12.63
CA ILE A 122 18.96 -7.56 13.55
C ILE A 122 19.43 -8.86 12.87
N LEU A 123 18.96 -9.13 11.65
CA LEU A 123 19.30 -10.34 10.90
C LEU A 123 20.80 -10.48 10.63
N ALA A 124 21.51 -9.37 10.45
CA ALA A 124 22.96 -9.38 10.23
C ALA A 124 23.75 -9.93 11.42
N PHE A 125 23.22 -9.82 12.64
CA PHE A 125 23.91 -10.23 13.88
C PHE A 125 23.13 -11.25 14.73
N ALA A 126 21.95 -11.68 14.28
CA ALA A 126 21.11 -12.63 14.98
C ALA A 126 21.76 -14.03 15.02
N ARG A 127 21.96 -14.56 16.23
CA ARG A 127 22.61 -15.87 16.45
C ARG A 127 21.63 -17.05 16.58
N GLY A 128 20.43 -16.81 17.10
CA GLY A 128 19.40 -17.83 17.34
C GLY A 128 18.41 -18.01 16.18
N ALA A 129 17.88 -19.23 16.02
CA ALA A 129 16.86 -19.52 15.01
C ALA A 129 15.55 -18.77 15.28
N SER A 130 15.12 -18.70 16.54
CA SER A 130 13.90 -17.96 16.94
C SER A 130 14.00 -16.47 16.60
N LEU A 131 15.09 -15.80 17.01
CA LEU A 131 15.32 -14.39 16.66
C LEU A 131 15.40 -14.14 15.15
N ARG A 132 16.01 -15.06 14.38
CA ARG A 132 16.06 -14.95 12.91
C ARG A 132 14.68 -15.11 12.28
N ASP A 133 13.88 -16.06 12.74
CA ASP A 133 12.49 -16.23 12.29
C ASP A 133 11.66 -14.99 12.60
N PHE A 134 11.68 -14.54 13.86
CA PHE A 134 11.05 -13.31 14.33
C PHE A 134 11.41 -12.13 13.41
N ALA A 135 12.70 -11.84 13.24
CA ALA A 135 13.15 -10.70 12.44
C ALA A 135 12.82 -10.85 10.95
N SER A 136 12.82 -12.07 10.41
CA SER A 136 12.47 -12.31 9.00
C SER A 136 10.99 -12.06 8.73
N ARG A 137 10.10 -12.57 9.59
CA ARG A 137 8.65 -12.36 9.47
C ARG A 137 8.31 -10.88 9.57
N HIS A 138 8.81 -10.20 10.60
CA HIS A 138 8.50 -8.79 10.82
C HIS A 138 9.05 -7.93 9.68
N ARG A 139 10.28 -8.20 9.19
CA ARG A 139 10.81 -7.49 8.01
C ARG A 139 9.90 -7.62 6.80
N GLU A 140 9.25 -8.76 6.60
CA GLU A 140 8.32 -8.95 5.48
C GLU A 140 7.05 -8.10 5.67
N THR A 141 6.51 -8.04 6.89
CA THR A 141 5.43 -7.12 7.25
C THR A 141 5.81 -5.66 6.96
N GLU A 142 6.98 -5.19 7.43
CA GLU A 142 7.45 -3.82 7.16
C GLU A 142 7.63 -3.53 5.66
N ARG A 143 8.07 -4.52 4.88
CA ARG A 143 8.19 -4.38 3.42
C ARG A 143 6.82 -4.26 2.75
N MET A 144 5.84 -4.99 3.26
CA MET A 144 4.44 -4.87 2.81
C MET A 144 3.88 -3.49 3.17
N HIS A 145 4.11 -2.99 4.40
CA HIS A 145 3.72 -1.65 4.80
C HIS A 145 4.35 -0.57 3.91
N LEU A 146 5.67 -0.64 3.69
CA LEU A 146 6.37 0.27 2.81
C LEU A 146 5.79 0.25 1.38
N ALA A 147 5.49 -0.93 0.84
CA ALA A 147 4.86 -1.06 -0.47
C ALA A 147 3.47 -0.42 -0.52
N LEU A 148 2.66 -0.59 0.53
CA LEU A 148 1.35 0.05 0.65
C LEU A 148 1.45 1.58 0.70
N ILE A 149 2.48 2.13 1.36
CA ILE A 149 2.72 3.58 1.41
C ILE A 149 3.29 4.09 0.08
N ASP A 150 4.11 3.31 -0.60
CA ASP A 150 4.64 3.63 -1.93
C ASP A 150 3.53 3.86 -2.96
N GLU A 151 2.42 3.13 -2.83
CA GLU A 151 1.19 3.32 -3.63
C GLU A 151 0.42 4.62 -3.28
N ARG A 152 0.72 5.26 -2.15
CA ARG A 152 0.06 6.51 -1.72
C ARG A 152 0.93 7.73 -1.95
N LEU A 153 2.25 7.58 -1.81
CA LEU A 153 3.19 8.69 -1.85
C LEU A 153 4.16 8.58 -3.04
N PRO A 154 4.03 9.44 -4.07
CA PRO A 154 4.95 9.41 -5.21
C PRO A 154 6.37 9.76 -4.79
N GLU A 155 7.37 9.26 -5.54
CA GLU A 155 8.79 9.43 -5.22
C GLU A 155 9.22 10.87 -4.99
N THR A 156 8.63 11.82 -5.72
CA THR A 156 8.91 13.26 -5.61
C THR A 156 8.52 13.87 -4.27
N LYS A 157 7.64 13.20 -3.51
CA LYS A 157 7.15 13.66 -2.21
C LYS A 157 7.73 12.87 -1.04
N ARG A 158 8.54 11.84 -1.30
CA ARG A 158 9.24 11.06 -0.26
C ARG A 158 10.39 11.85 0.33
N SER A 159 10.83 11.46 1.53
CA SER A 159 11.91 12.15 2.21
C SER A 159 13.22 12.08 1.42
N ARG A 160 13.98 13.17 1.35
CA ARG A 160 15.30 13.15 0.67
C ARG A 160 16.38 12.42 1.46
N LEU A 161 16.16 12.18 2.75
CA LEU A 161 17.13 11.58 3.67
C LEU A 161 16.98 10.05 3.82
N LEU A 162 16.40 9.35 2.83
CA LEU A 162 16.23 7.88 2.89
C LEU A 162 17.53 7.10 3.18
N PRO A 163 18.71 7.46 2.61
CA PRO A 163 19.96 6.78 2.96
C PRO A 163 20.30 6.89 4.46
N LEU A 164 20.04 8.05 5.06
CA LEU A 164 20.26 8.28 6.48
C LEU A 164 19.29 7.43 7.32
N TRP A 165 18.02 7.36 6.93
CA TRP A 165 17.01 6.55 7.64
C TRP A 165 17.32 5.06 7.59
N ARG A 166 17.82 4.56 6.45
CA ARG A 166 18.30 3.18 6.33
C ARG A 166 19.48 2.91 7.25
N ALA A 167 20.47 3.82 7.29
CA ALA A 167 21.64 3.67 8.15
C ALA A 167 21.26 3.71 9.65
N ALA A 168 20.39 4.64 10.03
CA ALA A 168 19.90 4.77 11.40
C ALA A 168 19.08 3.54 11.84
N GLY A 169 18.15 3.08 10.99
CA GLY A 169 17.37 1.87 11.24
C GLY A 169 18.27 0.64 11.38
N PHE A 170 19.17 0.42 10.42
CA PHE A 170 20.13 -0.70 10.47
C PHE A 170 20.94 -0.70 11.77
N THR A 171 21.49 0.45 12.16
CA THR A 171 22.28 0.58 13.39
C THR A 171 21.44 0.30 14.63
N THR A 172 20.19 0.78 14.66
CA THR A 172 19.24 0.56 15.76
C THR A 172 18.91 -0.93 15.93
N GLY A 173 18.88 -1.71 14.84
CA GLY A 173 18.66 -3.16 14.90
C GLY A 173 19.92 -3.98 15.17
N ALA A 174 21.05 -3.61 14.55
CA ALA A 174 22.32 -4.32 14.66
C ALA A 174 22.93 -4.20 16.06
N LEU A 175 22.93 -3.01 16.65
CA LEU A 175 23.57 -2.78 17.96
C LEU A 175 22.98 -3.68 19.05
N PRO A 176 21.65 -3.74 19.27
CA PRO A 176 21.08 -4.63 20.29
C PRO A 176 21.29 -6.10 19.98
N ALA A 177 21.30 -6.51 18.70
CA ALA A 177 21.52 -7.89 18.31
C ALA A 177 22.90 -8.42 18.75
N LEU A 178 23.91 -7.54 18.83
CA LEU A 178 25.23 -7.87 19.41
C LEU A 178 25.17 -8.22 20.91
N PHE A 179 24.20 -7.66 21.64
CA PHE A 179 24.01 -7.88 23.08
C PHE A 179 22.94 -8.94 23.40
N GLY A 180 22.43 -9.61 22.37
CA GLY A 180 21.52 -10.74 22.50
C GLY A 180 20.04 -10.39 22.36
N GLU A 181 19.23 -11.44 22.31
CA GLU A 181 17.82 -11.41 21.94
C GLU A 181 16.97 -10.52 22.87
N ARG A 182 17.23 -10.53 24.18
CA ARG A 182 16.53 -9.65 25.14
C ARG A 182 16.74 -8.16 24.85
N ALA A 183 17.91 -7.78 24.34
CA ALA A 183 18.18 -6.39 23.97
C ALA A 183 17.44 -6.01 22.69
N VAL A 184 17.32 -6.94 21.74
CA VAL A 184 16.51 -6.76 20.53
C VAL A 184 15.04 -6.56 20.88
N PHE A 185 14.44 -7.46 21.65
CA PHE A 185 13.02 -7.35 22.01
C PHE A 185 12.69 -6.07 22.78
N ARG A 186 13.59 -5.60 23.66
CA ARG A 186 13.44 -4.29 24.32
C ARG A 186 13.52 -3.11 23.35
N THR A 187 14.33 -3.24 22.30
CA THR A 187 14.44 -2.21 21.27
C THR A 187 13.19 -2.17 20.42
N ILE A 188 12.70 -3.32 19.98
CA ILE A 188 11.44 -3.43 19.23
C ILE A 188 10.27 -2.90 20.06
N ASP A 189 10.12 -3.32 21.32
CA ASP A 189 9.07 -2.76 22.21
C ASP A 189 9.12 -1.22 22.30
N ALA A 190 10.32 -0.64 22.41
CA ALA A 190 10.48 0.81 22.46
C ALA A 190 10.13 1.50 21.12
N VAL A 191 10.53 0.90 19.99
CA VAL A 191 10.20 1.38 18.64
C VAL A 191 8.70 1.29 18.42
N GLU A 192 8.08 0.14 18.65
CA GLU A 192 6.64 -0.04 18.40
C GLU A 192 5.76 0.76 19.34
N THR A 193 6.20 1.01 20.58
CA THR A 193 5.50 1.95 21.47
C THR A 193 5.53 3.38 20.95
N PHE A 194 6.56 3.76 20.19
CA PHE A 194 6.58 5.04 19.49
C PHE A 194 5.67 5.00 18.26
N VAL A 195 5.78 3.95 17.43
CA VAL A 195 5.02 3.80 16.19
C VAL A 195 3.51 3.77 16.45
N ASP A 196 3.05 3.02 17.46
CA ASP A 196 1.64 3.00 17.90
C ASP A 196 1.11 4.41 18.19
N ARG A 197 1.87 5.22 18.94
CA ARG A 197 1.48 6.60 19.25
C ARG A 197 1.46 7.49 18.01
N HIS A 198 2.39 7.29 17.07
CA HIS A 198 2.46 8.04 15.83
C HIS A 198 1.24 7.75 14.94
N TYR A 199 0.95 6.46 14.68
CA TYR A 199 -0.24 6.06 13.94
C TYR A 199 -1.54 6.48 14.65
N ALA A 200 -1.65 6.33 15.97
CA ALA A 200 -2.83 6.75 16.72
C ALA A 200 -3.12 8.26 16.53
N ALA A 201 -2.08 9.10 16.58
CA ALA A 201 -2.22 10.54 16.38
C ALA A 201 -2.69 10.88 14.94
N GLN A 202 -2.14 10.20 13.94
CA GLN A 202 -2.50 10.41 12.54
C GLN A 202 -3.93 9.93 12.23
N ILE A 203 -4.30 8.73 12.69
CA ILE A 203 -5.66 8.17 12.59
C ILE A 203 -6.67 9.12 13.26
N GLY A 204 -6.32 9.68 14.42
CA GLY A 204 -7.15 10.68 15.11
C GLY A 204 -7.41 11.93 14.26
N ARG A 205 -6.42 12.42 13.51
CA ARG A 205 -6.59 13.57 12.59
C ARG A 205 -7.42 13.25 11.35
N LEU A 206 -7.46 11.99 10.95
CA LEU A 206 -8.26 11.50 9.83
C LEU A 206 -9.71 11.18 10.24
N HIS A 207 -10.01 11.13 11.54
CA HIS A 207 -11.35 10.82 12.02
C HIS A 207 -12.38 11.83 11.50
N GLY A 208 -13.53 11.32 11.01
CA GLY A 208 -14.60 12.14 10.44
C GLY A 208 -14.37 12.65 9.01
N ARG A 209 -13.23 12.32 8.37
CA ARG A 209 -12.92 12.74 6.99
C ARG A 209 -13.21 11.62 6.00
N ALA A 210 -14.44 11.57 5.48
CA ALA A 210 -14.90 10.52 4.56
C ALA A 210 -14.03 10.40 3.30
N GLU A 211 -13.47 11.52 2.83
CA GLU A 211 -12.51 11.61 1.72
C GLU A 211 -11.25 10.75 1.90
N TRP A 212 -10.84 10.46 3.14
CA TRP A 212 -9.62 9.70 3.46
C TRP A 212 -9.90 8.42 4.24
N GLN A 213 -11.13 7.91 4.19
CA GLN A 213 -11.54 6.72 4.93
C GLN A 213 -10.73 5.48 4.54
N ASP A 214 -10.35 5.36 3.27
CA ASP A 214 -9.53 4.25 2.79
C ASP A 214 -8.08 4.32 3.31
N LEU A 215 -7.49 5.52 3.36
CA LEU A 215 -6.18 5.74 3.96
C LEU A 215 -6.22 5.48 5.47
N ARG A 216 -7.25 5.99 6.16
CA ARG A 216 -7.45 5.71 7.58
C ARG A 216 -7.51 4.20 7.85
N THR A 217 -8.25 3.46 7.05
CA THR A 217 -8.38 2.00 7.17
C THR A 217 -7.04 1.29 6.95
N LEU A 218 -6.22 1.76 6.01
CA LEU A 218 -4.86 1.27 5.79
C LEU A 218 -3.99 1.50 7.03
N LEU A 219 -3.96 2.72 7.58
CA LEU A 219 -3.15 3.05 8.76
C LEU A 219 -3.63 2.31 10.01
N GLU A 220 -4.94 2.07 10.16
CA GLU A 220 -5.51 1.25 11.24
C GLU A 220 -5.02 -0.21 11.15
N ARG A 221 -4.89 -0.76 9.94
CA ARG A 221 -4.32 -2.10 9.73
C ARG A 221 -2.84 -2.15 10.07
N CYS A 222 -2.03 -1.23 9.52
CA CYS A 222 -0.60 -1.15 9.85
C CYS A 222 -0.40 -1.04 11.37
N ARG A 223 -1.14 -0.14 12.04
CA ARG A 223 -1.08 0.00 13.49
C ARG A 223 -1.43 -1.30 14.24
N ALA A 224 -2.39 -2.08 13.76
CA ALA A 224 -2.75 -3.34 14.39
C ALA A 224 -1.60 -4.37 14.31
N ASP A 225 -0.91 -4.40 13.17
CA ASP A 225 0.28 -5.23 12.98
C ASP A 225 1.40 -4.79 13.92
N GLU A 226 1.64 -3.47 14.09
CA GLU A 226 2.65 -2.96 15.04
C GLU A 226 2.33 -3.25 16.51
N LEU A 227 1.05 -3.24 16.88
CA LEU A 227 0.61 -3.66 18.21
C LEU A 227 0.92 -5.13 18.43
N SER A 228 0.69 -5.99 17.43
CA SER A 228 1.05 -7.41 17.47
C SER A 228 2.56 -7.59 17.61
N HIS A 229 3.37 -6.88 16.83
CA HIS A 229 4.84 -6.89 16.91
C HIS A 229 5.34 -6.52 18.32
N ARG A 230 4.77 -5.45 18.89
CA ARG A 230 5.10 -4.99 20.24
C ARG A 230 4.76 -6.03 21.30
N ASP A 231 3.57 -6.61 21.21
CA ASP A 231 3.06 -7.52 22.22
C ASP A 231 3.80 -8.88 22.13
N GLU A 232 4.19 -9.32 20.94
CA GLU A 232 5.11 -10.46 20.73
C GLU A 232 6.47 -10.21 21.38
N ALA A 233 7.08 -9.04 21.12
CA ALA A 233 8.37 -8.66 21.71
C ALA A 233 8.30 -8.55 23.25
N ARG A 234 7.21 -7.99 23.79
CA ARG A 234 6.97 -7.92 25.24
C ARG A 234 6.78 -9.30 25.86
N GLY A 235 6.04 -10.19 25.20
CA GLY A 235 5.81 -11.55 25.66
C GLY A 235 7.10 -12.36 25.79
N ALA A 236 8.12 -12.04 24.99
CA ALA A 236 9.43 -12.66 25.07
C ALA A 236 10.36 -12.09 26.18
N LEU A 237 9.92 -11.05 26.92
CA LEU A 237 10.69 -10.40 27.97
C LEU A 237 10.25 -10.81 29.37
N ASN A 238 11.20 -11.27 30.19
CA ASN A 238 10.97 -11.55 31.61
C ASN A 238 11.46 -10.39 32.50
N GLY A 239 10.55 -9.79 33.26
CA GLY A 239 10.87 -8.77 34.26
C GLY A 239 11.16 -7.36 33.71
N PRO A 240 11.20 -6.34 34.59
CA PRO A 240 11.31 -4.94 34.18
C PRO A 240 12.64 -4.61 33.51
N PRO A 241 12.70 -3.55 32.68
CA PRO A 241 13.94 -3.10 32.07
C PRO A 241 14.92 -2.56 33.12
N GLY A 242 16.17 -3.01 33.06
CA GLY A 242 17.27 -2.42 33.85
C GLY A 242 17.61 -1.00 33.40
N LEU A 243 18.46 -0.29 34.15
CA LEU A 243 18.78 1.12 33.89
C LEU A 243 19.27 1.39 32.46
N VAL A 244 20.22 0.59 31.97
CA VAL A 244 20.76 0.72 30.60
C VAL A 244 19.66 0.58 29.56
N ALA A 245 18.78 -0.42 29.70
CA ALA A 245 17.67 -0.62 28.78
C ALA A 245 16.66 0.52 28.82
N ARG A 246 16.41 1.13 29.99
CA ARG A 246 15.53 2.30 30.10
C ARG A 246 16.12 3.52 29.42
N LEU A 247 17.43 3.75 29.58
CA LEU A 247 18.14 4.84 28.92
C LEU A 247 18.15 4.64 27.39
N TRP A 248 18.43 3.41 26.95
CA TRP A 248 18.35 3.03 25.54
C TRP A 248 16.95 3.27 24.95
N GLY A 249 15.89 2.78 25.59
CA GLY A 249 14.52 3.00 25.12
C GLY A 249 14.13 4.48 25.06
N ARG A 250 14.61 5.30 26.01
CA ARG A 250 14.44 6.77 25.95
C ARG A 250 15.18 7.39 24.76
N LEU A 251 16.41 6.95 24.50
CA LEU A 251 17.20 7.43 23.37
C LEU A 251 16.53 7.07 22.04
N VAL A 252 16.08 5.82 21.89
CA VAL A 252 15.32 5.37 20.72
C VAL A 252 14.05 6.21 20.56
N GLY A 253 13.24 6.36 21.62
CA GLY A 253 12.01 7.16 21.55
C GLY A 253 12.21 8.67 21.32
N LEU A 254 13.36 9.23 21.69
CA LEU A 254 13.76 10.60 21.32
C LEU A 254 14.20 10.66 19.86
N GLY A 255 15.04 9.72 19.44
CA GLY A 255 15.52 9.59 18.08
C GLY A 255 14.39 9.45 17.07
N SER A 256 13.41 8.58 17.33
CA SER A 256 12.27 8.38 16.43
C SER A 256 11.39 9.63 16.32
N ARG A 257 11.16 10.36 17.43
CA ARG A 257 10.44 11.64 17.41
C ARG A 257 11.15 12.71 16.59
N ALA A 258 12.47 12.84 16.77
CA ALA A 258 13.28 13.76 15.99
C ALA A 258 13.29 13.36 14.51
N GLY A 259 13.43 12.06 14.22
CA GLY A 259 13.37 11.49 12.89
C GLY A 259 12.06 11.84 12.17
N VAL A 260 10.90 11.63 12.81
CA VAL A 260 9.59 12.02 12.25
C VAL A 260 9.52 13.52 12.03
N ALA A 261 9.97 14.36 12.97
CA ALA A 261 9.93 15.81 12.82
C ALA A 261 10.77 16.30 11.62
N VAL A 262 11.92 15.66 11.37
CA VAL A 262 12.78 15.94 10.22
C VAL A 262 12.18 15.40 8.94
N ALA A 263 11.75 14.13 8.93
CA ALA A 263 11.16 13.47 7.77
C ALA A 263 9.87 14.12 7.30
N ARG A 264 9.07 14.72 8.19
CA ARG A 264 7.90 15.53 7.77
C ARG A 264 8.28 16.69 6.86
N ARG A 265 9.46 17.29 7.05
CA ARG A 265 9.88 18.53 6.38
C ARG A 265 10.75 18.33 5.13
N ILE A 266 11.47 17.21 5.04
CA ILE A 266 12.57 17.00 4.09
C ILE A 266 12.33 15.74 3.27
#